data_AF-A0A7C6F9B8-F1
#
_entry.id   AF-A0A7C6F9B8-F1
#
_cell.length_a   1.000
_cell.length_b   1.000
_cell.length_c   1.000
_cell.angle_alpha   90.00
_cell.angle_beta   90.00
_cell.angle_gamma   90.00
#
_symmetry.space_group_name_H-M   'P 1'
#
loop_
_entity.id
_entity.type
_entity.pdbx_description
1 polymer ?
#
loop_
_entity_poly.entity_id
_entity_poly.type
_entity_poly.pdbx_seq_one_letter_code
_entity_poly.pdbx_strand_id
1 'polypeptide(L)'
;MARGQGGLLCGPDTMRLLPLGGFAAIFPMWAVMMAAMMLPTIVPTLRAYQHLPAAVGATVSGWWGVVASYVSVWLVGSAGFAALQVFALNNGFIDLSGVVSSPWAAAALFALAGLWQLTRAKEVCQDACLSPMGYFLANWRPGVAGGMRMGVDIGLVCVGCCWAIMALAFVGGVMSLLWMGLATLFMVAEKLPEIGMRLRRPAGGLLLVASIYMSLRALGWI
;
A
#
# COMPACT_ATOMS: atom_id res chain seq x y z
N MET A 1 -47.97 33.41 -7.88
CA MET A 1 -46.54 33.62 -8.20
C MET A 1 -45.71 33.14 -7.03
N ALA A 2 -45.17 31.92 -7.12
CA ALA A 2 -44.22 31.37 -6.16
C ALA A 2 -42.81 31.87 -6.51
N ARG A 3 -42.05 32.40 -5.53
CA ARG A 3 -40.62 32.63 -5.68
C ARG A 3 -39.91 31.90 -4.53
N GLY A 4 -39.16 30.89 -4.92
CA GLY A 4 -38.60 29.86 -4.07
C GLY A 4 -37.44 30.35 -3.21
N GLN A 5 -37.38 29.77 -2.02
CA GLN A 5 -36.23 29.72 -1.15
C GLN A 5 -35.15 28.86 -1.82
N GLY A 6 -33.99 29.43 -2.12
CA GLY A 6 -32.91 28.71 -2.80
C GLY A 6 -31.59 29.47 -2.73
N GLY A 7 -31.12 29.80 -1.53
CA GLY A 7 -29.91 30.62 -1.37
C GLY A 7 -29.19 30.46 -0.03
N LEU A 8 -29.10 29.24 0.51
CA LEU A 8 -28.50 28.99 1.83
C LEU A 8 -27.50 27.82 1.83
N LEU A 9 -26.72 27.65 0.75
CA LEU A 9 -25.74 26.55 0.63
C LEU A 9 -24.30 26.97 0.26
N CYS A 10 -23.98 28.27 0.26
CA CYS A 10 -22.61 28.74 0.00
C CYS A 10 -22.11 29.63 1.14
N GLY A 11 -22.05 29.09 2.35
CA GLY A 11 -21.26 29.67 3.44
C GLY A 11 -19.86 29.05 3.48
N PRO A 12 -18.83 29.75 3.99
CA PRO A 12 -17.50 29.17 4.22
C PRO A 12 -17.52 27.95 5.14
N ASP A 13 -18.57 27.79 5.95
CA ASP A 13 -18.78 26.62 6.81
C ASP A 13 -19.35 25.40 6.07
N THR A 14 -19.99 25.60 4.90
CA THR A 14 -20.58 24.50 4.10
C THR A 14 -19.53 23.76 3.26
N MET A 15 -18.37 24.39 2.98
CA MET A 15 -17.21 23.72 2.35
C MET A 15 -16.55 22.65 3.24
N ARG A 16 -16.97 22.53 4.51
CA ARG A 16 -16.43 21.51 5.43
C ARG A 16 -17.21 20.19 5.42
N LEU A 17 -18.40 20.15 4.81
CA LEU A 17 -19.29 18.97 4.86
C LEU A 17 -19.13 18.03 3.65
N LEU A 18 -18.43 18.44 2.59
CA LEU A 18 -17.92 17.54 1.55
C LEU A 18 -16.43 17.85 1.28
N PRO A 19 -15.52 17.51 2.22
CA PRO A 19 -14.12 17.78 2.01
C PRO A 19 -13.58 16.69 1.09
N LEU A 20 -13.18 17.06 -0.13
CA LEU A 20 -12.31 16.23 -0.96
C LEU A 20 -11.02 15.79 -0.21
N GLY A 21 -10.68 16.45 0.90
CA GLY A 21 -9.59 16.10 1.83
C GLY A 21 -10.01 15.36 3.12
N GLY A 22 -11.25 14.92 3.27
CA GLY A 22 -11.72 14.22 4.47
C GLY A 22 -11.45 12.73 4.45
N PHE A 23 -11.38 12.09 5.63
CA PHE A 23 -11.16 10.64 5.76
C PHE A 23 -12.17 9.83 4.93
N ALA A 24 -13.44 10.21 4.95
CA ALA A 24 -14.51 9.53 4.21
C ALA A 24 -14.32 9.55 2.69
N ALA A 25 -13.62 10.55 2.14
CA ALA A 25 -13.31 10.64 0.71
C ALA A 25 -11.97 9.95 0.37
N ILE A 26 -10.96 10.11 1.23
CA ILE A 26 -9.61 9.60 1.02
C ILE A 26 -9.54 8.08 1.26
N PHE A 27 -10.27 7.55 2.24
CA PHE A 27 -10.30 6.11 2.53
C PHE A 27 -10.70 5.24 1.33
N PRO A 28 -11.85 5.46 0.65
CA PRO A 28 -12.22 4.63 -0.50
C PRO A 28 -11.23 4.77 -1.67
N MET A 29 -10.62 5.94 -1.86
CA MET A 29 -9.54 6.12 -2.84
C MET A 29 -8.35 5.18 -2.54
N TRP A 30 -7.83 5.18 -1.31
CA TRP A 30 -6.75 4.27 -0.90
C TRP A 30 -7.18 2.81 -1.00
N ALA A 31 -8.40 2.48 -0.58
CA ALA A 31 -8.91 1.11 -0.64
C ALA A 31 -8.97 0.58 -2.09
N VAL A 32 -9.49 1.37 -3.02
CA VAL A 32 -9.55 0.99 -4.46
C VAL A 32 -8.15 0.89 -5.06
N MET A 33 -7.28 1.86 -4.76
CA MET A 33 -5.90 1.86 -5.24
C MET A 33 -5.13 0.63 -4.74
N MET A 34 -5.25 0.30 -3.45
CA MET A 34 -4.62 -0.88 -2.86
C MET A 34 -5.21 -2.17 -3.40
N ALA A 35 -6.53 -2.24 -3.57
CA ALA A 35 -7.15 -3.39 -4.22
C ALA A 35 -6.58 -3.60 -5.64
N ALA A 36 -6.47 -2.53 -6.44
CA ALA A 36 -5.92 -2.61 -7.79
C ALA A 36 -4.47 -3.11 -7.82
N MET A 37 -3.61 -2.60 -6.93
CA MET A 37 -2.20 -2.99 -6.88
C MET A 37 -1.98 -4.38 -6.28
N MET A 38 -2.81 -4.81 -5.33
CA MET A 38 -2.57 -6.01 -4.53
C MET A 38 -3.41 -7.21 -4.94
N LEU A 39 -4.48 -7.03 -5.70
CA LEU A 39 -5.25 -8.14 -6.28
C LEU A 39 -4.38 -9.08 -7.12
N PRO A 40 -3.45 -8.63 -7.99
CA PRO A 40 -2.57 -9.52 -8.73
C PRO A 40 -1.71 -10.41 -7.82
N THR A 41 -1.45 -9.94 -6.61
CA THR A 41 -0.46 -10.52 -5.71
C THR A 41 -0.99 -11.64 -4.83
N ILE A 42 -2.31 -11.67 -4.60
CA ILE A 42 -2.95 -12.77 -3.88
C ILE A 42 -3.27 -13.95 -4.80
N VAL A 43 -3.31 -13.75 -6.13
CA VAL A 43 -3.66 -14.80 -7.10
C VAL A 43 -2.79 -16.05 -6.96
N PRO A 44 -1.44 -15.98 -6.87
CA PRO A 44 -0.62 -17.16 -6.66
C PRO A 44 -0.92 -17.88 -5.35
N THR A 45 -1.21 -17.13 -4.28
CA THR A 45 -1.61 -17.67 -2.97
C THR A 45 -2.94 -18.43 -3.06
N LEU A 46 -3.93 -17.86 -3.73
CA LEU A 46 -5.23 -18.51 -3.89
C LEU A 46 -5.14 -19.77 -4.76
N ARG A 47 -4.28 -19.76 -5.79
CA ARG A 47 -3.98 -20.96 -6.59
C ARG A 47 -3.26 -22.02 -5.75
N ALA A 48 -2.27 -21.63 -4.96
CA ALA A 48 -1.56 -22.55 -4.07
C ALA A 48 -2.52 -23.25 -3.09
N TYR A 49 -3.48 -22.51 -2.51
CA TYR A 49 -4.51 -23.10 -1.66
C TYR A 49 -5.39 -24.12 -2.42
N GLN A 50 -5.79 -23.82 -3.67
CA GLN A 50 -6.60 -24.72 -4.48
C GLN A 50 -5.91 -26.04 -4.84
N HIS A 51 -4.57 -26.03 -4.87
CA HIS A 51 -3.78 -27.25 -5.11
C HIS A 51 -3.64 -28.14 -3.86
N LEU A 52 -4.09 -27.69 -2.68
CA LEU A 52 -4.03 -28.51 -1.47
C LEU A 52 -5.08 -29.63 -1.51
N PRO A 53 -4.70 -30.87 -1.17
CA PRO A 53 -5.61 -32.01 -1.24
C PRO A 53 -6.72 -31.92 -0.18
N ALA A 54 -7.91 -32.42 -0.52
CA ALA A 54 -9.02 -32.50 0.44
C ALA A 54 -8.67 -33.32 1.69
N ALA A 55 -7.72 -34.27 1.57
CA ALA A 55 -7.19 -35.07 2.67
C ALA A 55 -6.56 -34.25 3.80
N VAL A 56 -6.03 -33.04 3.51
CA VAL A 56 -5.54 -32.13 4.57
C VAL A 56 -6.64 -31.23 5.13
N GLY A 57 -7.90 -31.41 4.72
CA GLY A 57 -9.02 -30.58 5.17
C GLY A 57 -9.10 -29.22 4.45
N ALA A 58 -8.56 -29.14 3.23
CA ALA A 58 -8.70 -27.95 2.38
C ALA A 58 -10.15 -27.81 1.94
N THR A 59 -10.78 -26.69 2.32
CA THR A 59 -12.21 -26.42 2.07
C THR A 59 -12.41 -25.09 1.38
N VAL A 60 -13.52 -24.95 0.63
CA VAL A 60 -13.94 -23.68 0.02
C VAL A 60 -14.19 -22.61 1.08
N SER A 61 -14.70 -23.00 2.25
CA SER A 61 -14.95 -22.07 3.36
C SER A 61 -13.63 -21.54 3.96
N GLY A 62 -12.60 -22.37 4.09
CA GLY A 62 -11.25 -21.93 4.45
C GLY A 62 -10.62 -21.01 3.40
N TRP A 63 -10.85 -21.27 2.11
CA TRP A 63 -10.39 -20.40 1.01
C TRP A 63 -10.98 -18.98 1.13
N TRP A 64 -12.30 -18.88 1.37
CA TRP A 64 -12.95 -17.60 1.63
C TRP A 64 -12.46 -16.95 2.93
N GLY A 65 -12.11 -17.73 3.94
CA GLY A 65 -11.45 -17.25 5.16
C GLY A 65 -10.13 -16.54 4.86
N VAL A 66 -9.30 -17.11 3.99
CA VAL A 66 -8.03 -16.49 3.53
C VAL A 66 -8.31 -15.17 2.78
N VAL A 67 -9.25 -15.18 1.83
CA VAL A 67 -9.58 -13.98 1.05
C VAL A 67 -10.11 -12.86 1.95
N ALA A 68 -11.10 -13.15 2.80
CA ALA A 68 -11.75 -12.14 3.64
C ALA A 68 -10.78 -11.50 4.63
N SER A 69 -9.91 -12.31 5.26
CA SER A 69 -8.91 -11.82 6.20
C SER A 69 -7.77 -11.05 5.51
N TYR A 70 -7.32 -11.47 4.34
CA TYR A 70 -6.34 -10.72 3.56
C TYR A 70 -6.89 -9.34 3.16
N VAL A 71 -8.13 -9.31 2.65
CA VAL A 71 -8.81 -8.05 2.30
C VAL A 71 -8.98 -7.16 3.52
N SER A 72 -9.36 -7.71 4.68
CA SER A 72 -9.53 -6.90 5.89
C SER A 72 -8.21 -6.26 6.36
N VAL A 73 -7.09 -6.98 6.30
CA VAL A 73 -5.76 -6.41 6.60
C VAL A 73 -5.44 -5.23 5.67
N TRP A 74 -5.74 -5.35 4.37
CA TRP A 74 -5.53 -4.26 3.42
C TRP A 74 -6.48 -3.08 3.61
N LEU A 75 -7.72 -3.31 4.03
CA LEU A 75 -8.64 -2.24 4.41
C LEU A 75 -8.12 -1.48 5.64
N VAL A 76 -7.59 -2.19 6.63
CA VAL A 76 -6.94 -1.57 7.80
C VAL A 76 -5.71 -0.76 7.37
N GLY A 77 -4.86 -1.32 6.50
CA GLY A 77 -3.72 -0.59 5.94
C GLY A 77 -4.16 0.68 5.18
N SER A 78 -5.19 0.57 4.35
CA SER A 78 -5.76 1.70 3.60
C SER A 78 -6.33 2.78 4.52
N ALA A 79 -6.99 2.38 5.62
CA ALA A 79 -7.41 3.31 6.66
C ALA A 79 -6.22 4.02 7.31
N GLY A 80 -5.13 3.30 7.59
CA GLY A 80 -3.90 3.89 8.12
C GLY A 80 -3.30 4.95 7.19
N PHE A 81 -3.16 4.65 5.89
CA PHE A 81 -2.64 5.61 4.92
C PHE A 81 -3.60 6.79 4.69
N ALA A 82 -4.91 6.55 4.68
CA ALA A 82 -5.90 7.61 4.58
C ALA A 82 -5.85 8.55 5.80
N ALA A 83 -5.75 7.99 7.02
CA ALA A 83 -5.58 8.77 8.23
C ALA A 83 -4.28 9.58 8.22
N LEU A 84 -3.18 8.97 7.76
CA LEU A 84 -1.89 9.66 7.60
C LEU A 84 -1.99 10.82 6.60
N GLN A 85 -2.66 10.62 5.46
CA GLN A 85 -2.88 11.68 4.47
C GLN A 85 -3.73 12.82 5.04
N VAL A 86 -4.84 12.51 5.72
CA VAL A 86 -5.69 13.53 6.36
C VAL A 86 -4.90 14.30 7.42
N PHE A 87 -4.12 13.61 8.24
CA PHE A 87 -3.25 14.23 9.24
C PHE A 87 -2.23 15.15 8.59
N ALA A 88 -1.55 14.68 7.54
CA ALA A 88 -0.54 15.45 6.84
C ALA A 88 -1.13 16.69 6.13
N LEU A 89 -2.32 16.57 5.53
CA LEU A 89 -3.06 17.70 4.94
C LEU A 89 -3.42 18.75 6.00
N ASN A 90 -3.98 18.32 7.14
CA ASN A 90 -4.43 19.23 8.20
C ASN A 90 -3.29 19.98 8.89
N ASN A 91 -2.07 19.42 8.88
CA ASN A 91 -0.87 20.04 9.45
C ASN A 91 0.00 20.74 8.39
N GLY A 92 -0.42 20.79 7.13
CA GLY A 92 0.32 21.44 6.05
C GLY A 92 1.63 20.76 5.66
N PHE A 93 1.79 19.46 5.95
CA PHE A 93 2.95 18.68 5.51
C PHE A 93 2.86 18.27 4.05
N ILE A 94 1.64 18.13 3.51
CA ILE A 94 1.36 17.83 2.11
C ILE A 94 0.35 18.83 1.54
N ASP A 95 0.41 19.04 0.23
CA ASP A 95 -0.56 19.86 -0.50
C ASP A 95 -1.85 19.09 -0.84
N LEU A 96 -2.83 19.76 -1.48
CA LEU A 96 -4.08 19.14 -1.92
C LEU A 96 -3.90 18.00 -2.93
N SER A 97 -2.77 17.97 -3.66
CA SER A 97 -2.42 16.86 -4.55
C SER A 97 -1.81 15.66 -3.82
N GLY A 98 -1.55 15.83 -2.52
CA GLY A 98 -0.94 14.89 -1.59
C GLY A 98 0.56 14.75 -1.77
N VAL A 99 1.22 15.77 -2.31
CA VAL A 99 2.68 15.86 -2.42
C VAL A 99 3.24 16.52 -1.17
N VAL A 100 4.32 15.96 -0.61
CA VAL A 100 5.05 16.58 0.51
C VAL A 100 5.57 17.96 0.13
N SER A 101 5.30 18.94 0.98
CA SER A 101 5.61 20.35 0.68
C SER A 101 7.09 20.70 0.89
N SER A 102 7.84 19.86 1.61
CA SER A 102 9.26 20.08 1.93
C SER A 102 10.16 19.12 1.15
N PRO A 103 11.23 19.63 0.48
CA PRO A 103 12.20 18.77 -0.20
C PRO A 103 12.97 17.88 0.78
N TRP A 104 13.14 18.30 2.04
CA TRP A 104 13.71 17.47 3.10
C TRP A 104 12.82 16.30 3.47
N ALA A 105 11.49 16.49 3.48
CA ALA A 105 10.54 15.40 3.71
C ALA A 105 10.56 14.40 2.54
N ALA A 106 10.65 14.89 1.29
CA ALA A 106 10.83 14.02 0.13
C ALA A 106 12.14 13.21 0.20
N ALA A 107 13.25 13.87 0.54
CA ALA A 107 14.54 13.20 0.73
C ALA A 107 14.49 12.14 1.83
N ALA A 108 13.82 12.42 2.95
CA ALA A 108 13.63 11.49 4.05
C ALA A 108 12.79 10.27 3.65
N LEU A 109 11.70 10.46 2.88
CA LEU A 109 10.89 9.36 2.37
C LEU A 109 11.67 8.48 1.39
N PHE A 110 12.47 9.07 0.50
CA PHE A 110 13.37 8.32 -0.38
C PHE A 110 14.44 7.56 0.39
N ALA A 111 15.04 8.17 1.41
CA ALA A 111 16.01 7.50 2.28
C ALA A 111 15.37 6.34 3.03
N LEU A 112 14.19 6.54 3.63
CA LEU A 112 13.44 5.52 4.34
C LEU A 112 13.16 4.32 3.43
N ALA A 113 12.62 4.58 2.23
CA ALA A 113 12.32 3.52 1.27
C ALA A 113 13.59 2.83 0.77
N GLY A 114 14.62 3.59 0.41
CA GLY A 114 15.90 3.05 -0.06
C GLY A 114 16.61 2.18 0.98
N LEU A 115 16.67 2.65 2.24
CA LEU A 115 17.23 1.88 3.34
C LEU A 115 16.39 0.63 3.62
N TRP A 116 15.05 0.75 3.66
CA TRP A 116 14.17 -0.40 3.85
C TRP A 116 14.43 -1.50 2.81
N GLN A 117 14.60 -1.13 1.54
CA GLN A 117 14.91 -2.08 0.47
C GLN A 117 16.19 -2.87 0.69
N LEU A 118 17.18 -2.28 1.33
CA LEU A 118 18.48 -2.91 1.58
C LEU A 118 18.52 -3.73 2.88
N THR A 119 17.45 -3.68 3.69
CA THR A 119 17.41 -4.43 4.96
C THR A 119 17.26 -5.94 4.75
N ARG A 120 17.81 -6.71 5.70
CA ARG A 120 17.51 -8.16 5.81
C ARG A 120 16.03 -8.42 6.11
N ALA A 121 15.36 -7.50 6.82
CA ALA A 121 13.94 -7.62 7.12
C ALA A 121 13.09 -7.65 5.83
N LYS A 122 13.38 -6.74 4.87
CA LYS A 122 12.71 -6.74 3.56
C LYS A 122 13.01 -8.01 2.77
N GLU A 123 14.24 -8.52 2.80
CA GLU A 123 14.59 -9.78 2.14
C GLU A 123 13.76 -10.95 2.66
N VAL A 124 13.75 -11.17 3.97
CA VAL A 124 12.97 -12.24 4.59
C VAL A 124 11.48 -12.08 4.33
N CYS A 125 10.94 -10.86 4.42
CA CYS A 125 9.53 -10.64 4.18
C CYS A 125 9.17 -10.91 2.71
N GLN A 126 10.04 -10.51 1.76
CA GLN A 126 9.81 -10.68 0.32
C GLN A 126 9.81 -12.16 -0.04
N ASP A 127 10.75 -12.94 0.50
CA ASP A 127 10.82 -14.39 0.29
C ASP A 127 9.57 -15.09 0.86
N ALA A 128 9.12 -14.70 2.05
CA ALA A 128 7.88 -15.19 2.64
C ALA A 128 6.64 -14.81 1.80
N CYS A 129 6.61 -13.60 1.24
CA CYS A 129 5.54 -13.11 0.38
C CYS A 129 5.49 -13.87 -0.96
N LEU A 130 6.63 -14.37 -1.45
CA LEU A 130 6.77 -15.02 -2.76
C LEU A 130 6.65 -16.55 -2.71
N SER A 131 6.57 -17.14 -1.53
CA SER A 131 6.55 -18.59 -1.34
C SER A 131 5.22 -19.09 -0.74
N PRO A 132 4.06 -18.85 -1.40
CA PRO A 132 2.75 -19.17 -0.81
C PRO A 132 2.57 -20.66 -0.53
N MET A 133 3.11 -21.55 -1.37
CA MET A 133 3.05 -22.99 -1.12
C MET A 133 3.90 -23.40 0.08
N GLY A 134 5.11 -22.87 0.20
CA GLY A 134 5.98 -23.11 1.36
C GLY A 134 5.32 -22.65 2.65
N TYR A 135 4.66 -21.49 2.61
CA TYR A 135 3.88 -20.99 3.74
C TYR A 135 2.77 -21.94 4.15
N PHE A 136 1.93 -22.41 3.21
CA PHE A 136 0.84 -23.34 3.53
C PHE A 136 1.35 -24.67 4.06
N LEU A 137 2.42 -25.23 3.49
CA LEU A 137 3.00 -26.48 3.98
C LEU A 137 3.52 -26.36 5.42
N ALA A 138 4.10 -25.21 5.78
CA ALA A 138 4.63 -24.97 7.12
C ALA A 138 3.57 -24.59 8.16
N ASN A 139 2.51 -23.87 7.76
CA ASN A 139 1.56 -23.23 8.68
C ASN A 139 0.10 -23.66 8.45
N TRP A 140 -0.10 -24.84 7.85
CA TRP A 140 -1.43 -25.31 7.46
C TRP A 140 -2.42 -25.35 8.63
N ARG A 141 -3.61 -24.78 8.43
CA ARG A 141 -4.73 -24.85 9.38
C ARG A 141 -6.05 -25.04 8.62
N PRO A 142 -6.78 -26.15 8.86
CA PRO A 142 -8.04 -26.41 8.17
C PRO A 142 -9.18 -25.50 8.64
N GLY A 143 -10.22 -25.40 7.81
CA GLY A 143 -11.46 -24.69 8.12
C GLY A 143 -11.39 -23.16 7.99
N VAL A 144 -12.52 -22.49 8.24
CA VAL A 144 -12.68 -21.03 8.07
C VAL A 144 -11.72 -20.25 8.98
N ALA A 145 -11.67 -20.59 10.26
CA ALA A 145 -10.79 -19.92 11.22
C ALA A 145 -9.30 -20.13 10.89
N GLY A 146 -8.94 -21.31 10.38
CA GLY A 146 -7.61 -21.60 9.87
C GLY A 146 -7.26 -20.71 8.68
N GLY A 147 -8.16 -20.65 7.70
CA GLY A 147 -8.06 -19.75 6.55
C GLY A 147 -7.92 -18.28 6.95
N MET A 148 -8.72 -17.81 7.91
CA MET A 148 -8.64 -16.43 8.42
C MET A 148 -7.27 -16.11 9.04
N ARG A 149 -6.72 -17.01 9.86
CA ARG A 149 -5.38 -16.80 10.44
C ARG A 149 -4.32 -16.75 9.35
N MET A 150 -4.34 -17.73 8.44
CA MET A 150 -3.38 -17.78 7.34
C MET A 150 -3.47 -16.54 6.44
N GLY A 151 -4.66 -16.03 6.14
CA GLY A 151 -4.82 -14.83 5.34
C GLY A 151 -4.40 -13.54 6.06
N VAL A 152 -4.60 -13.44 7.38
CA VAL A 152 -4.03 -12.34 8.19
C VAL A 152 -2.50 -12.36 8.11
N ASP A 153 -1.88 -13.50 8.36
CA ASP A 153 -0.41 -13.64 8.37
C ASP A 153 0.19 -13.24 7.02
N ILE A 154 -0.36 -13.78 5.91
CA ILE A 154 0.08 -13.44 4.55
C ILE A 154 -0.17 -11.95 4.25
N GLY A 155 -1.30 -11.40 4.70
CA GLY A 155 -1.64 -9.99 4.55
C GLY A 155 -0.64 -9.07 5.26
N LEU A 156 -0.29 -9.39 6.51
CA LEU A 156 0.68 -8.63 7.31
C LEU A 156 2.07 -8.67 6.69
N VAL A 157 2.51 -9.84 6.19
CA VAL A 157 3.77 -9.97 5.46
C VAL A 157 3.74 -9.10 4.19
N CYS A 158 2.66 -9.14 3.40
CA CYS A 158 2.51 -8.30 2.21
C CYS A 158 2.61 -6.81 2.52
N VAL A 159 1.88 -6.34 3.53
CA VAL A 159 1.91 -4.93 3.96
C VAL A 159 3.32 -4.56 4.45
N GLY A 160 3.92 -5.42 5.28
CA GLY A 160 5.29 -5.25 5.78
C GLY A 160 6.33 -5.15 4.67
N CYS A 161 6.14 -5.79 3.52
CA CYS A 161 7.08 -5.66 2.41
C CYS A 161 6.91 -4.39 1.58
N CYS A 162 5.68 -3.91 1.43
CA CYS A 162 5.36 -2.86 0.47
C CYS A 162 5.14 -1.48 1.09
N TRP A 163 4.97 -1.37 2.42
CA TRP A 163 4.61 -0.11 3.09
C TRP A 163 5.57 1.05 2.79
N ALA A 164 6.88 0.78 2.72
CA ALA A 164 7.88 1.82 2.49
C ALA A 164 7.78 2.41 1.08
N ILE A 165 7.49 1.59 0.08
CA ILE A 165 7.24 2.06 -1.30
C ILE A 165 5.89 2.78 -1.37
N MET A 166 4.88 2.30 -0.64
CA MET A 166 3.59 2.97 -0.56
C MET A 166 3.74 4.39 0.04
N ALA A 167 4.65 4.59 0.99
CA ALA A 167 4.94 5.92 1.52
C ALA A 167 5.52 6.88 0.46
N LEU A 168 6.16 6.37 -0.60
CA LEU A 168 6.61 7.21 -1.73
C LEU A 168 5.46 7.79 -2.56
N ALA A 169 4.22 7.32 -2.34
CA ALA A 169 3.03 7.95 -2.93
C ALA A 169 2.93 9.43 -2.56
N PHE A 170 3.37 9.81 -1.36
CA PHE A 170 3.39 11.20 -0.90
C PHE A 170 4.50 12.04 -1.55
N VAL A 171 5.44 11.45 -2.27
CA VAL A 171 6.50 12.19 -2.96
C VAL A 171 6.05 12.64 -4.35
N GLY A 172 5.48 11.74 -5.15
CA GLY A 172 5.00 12.06 -6.49
C GLY A 172 3.54 12.45 -6.59
N GLY A 173 2.81 12.39 -5.47
CA GLY A 173 1.41 12.79 -5.36
C GLY A 173 0.47 11.61 -5.57
N VAL A 174 -0.48 11.44 -4.65
CA VAL A 174 -1.52 10.40 -4.73
C VAL A 174 -2.48 10.60 -5.90
N MET A 175 -2.57 11.83 -6.44
CA MET A 175 -3.38 12.13 -7.62
C MET A 175 -2.64 11.92 -8.95
N SER A 176 -1.33 11.63 -8.93
CA SER A 176 -0.53 11.43 -10.14
C SER A 176 -0.66 10.00 -10.65
N LEU A 177 -1.45 9.79 -11.71
CA LEU A 177 -1.60 8.47 -12.34
C LEU A 177 -0.26 7.92 -12.83
N LEU A 178 0.63 8.77 -13.35
CA LEU A 178 1.94 8.35 -13.83
C LEU A 178 2.79 7.80 -12.67
N TRP A 179 2.82 8.52 -11.55
CA TRP A 179 3.59 8.10 -10.37
C TRP A 179 3.02 6.83 -9.73
N MET A 180 1.71 6.76 -9.58
CA MET A 180 1.03 5.56 -9.07
C MET A 180 1.22 4.36 -10.00
N GLY A 181 1.19 4.57 -11.31
CA GLY A 181 1.46 3.52 -12.29
C GLY A 181 2.90 2.99 -12.18
N LEU A 182 3.89 3.87 -12.05
CA LEU A 182 5.28 3.49 -11.84
C LEU A 182 5.48 2.74 -10.51
N ALA A 183 4.87 3.23 -9.42
CA ALA A 183 4.91 2.55 -8.13
C ALA A 183 4.27 1.16 -8.19
N THR A 184 3.14 1.02 -8.90
CA THR A 184 2.47 -0.27 -9.11
C THR A 184 3.36 -1.23 -9.89
N LEU A 185 3.89 -0.76 -11.03
CA LEU A 185 4.77 -1.58 -11.88
C LEU A 185 6.00 -2.04 -11.09
N PHE A 186 6.56 -1.15 -10.29
CA PHE A 186 7.67 -1.46 -9.42
C PHE A 186 7.31 -2.53 -8.38
N MET A 187 6.19 -2.37 -7.64
CA MET A 187 5.74 -3.38 -6.67
C MET A 187 5.42 -4.73 -7.31
N VAL A 188 4.83 -4.74 -8.50
CA VAL A 188 4.55 -5.96 -9.27
C VAL A 188 5.86 -6.63 -9.68
N ALA A 189 6.84 -5.87 -10.17
CA ALA A 189 8.15 -6.39 -10.55
C ALA A 189 8.91 -6.97 -9.35
N GLU A 190 8.80 -6.36 -8.16
CA GLU A 190 9.34 -6.93 -6.92
C GLU A 190 8.67 -8.23 -6.49
N LYS A 191 7.41 -8.41 -6.89
CA LYS A 191 6.62 -9.61 -6.59
C LYS A 191 6.80 -10.73 -7.61
N LEU A 192 7.73 -10.60 -8.54
CA LEU A 192 8.14 -11.68 -9.44
C LEU A 192 9.37 -12.39 -8.83
N PRO A 193 9.36 -13.72 -8.57
CA PRO A 193 10.41 -14.39 -7.81
C PRO A 193 11.83 -14.15 -8.33
N GLU A 194 12.05 -14.35 -9.63
CA GLU A 194 13.39 -14.22 -10.24
C GLU A 194 13.85 -12.76 -10.38
N ILE A 195 12.91 -11.84 -10.60
CA ILE A 195 13.18 -10.42 -10.84
C ILE A 195 13.33 -9.69 -9.51
N GLY A 196 12.47 -9.97 -8.52
CA GLY A 196 12.43 -9.29 -7.24
C GLY A 196 13.74 -9.40 -6.45
N MET A 197 14.37 -10.58 -6.44
CA MET A 197 15.69 -10.77 -5.80
C MET A 197 16.78 -9.91 -6.45
N ARG A 198 16.73 -9.75 -7.78
CA ARG A 198 17.71 -8.95 -8.54
C ARG A 198 17.39 -7.46 -8.51
N LEU A 199 16.12 -7.09 -8.41
CA LEU A 199 15.64 -5.71 -8.49
C LEU A 199 15.73 -4.97 -7.15
N ARG A 200 15.62 -5.68 -6.01
CA ARG A 200 15.62 -5.08 -4.66
C ARG A 200 16.83 -4.17 -4.40
N ARG A 201 18.06 -4.69 -4.60
CA ARG A 201 19.30 -3.94 -4.36
C ARG A 201 19.50 -2.72 -5.27
N PRO A 202 19.39 -2.83 -6.61
CA PRO A 202 19.54 -1.66 -7.49
C PRO A 202 18.44 -0.63 -7.24
N ALA A 203 17.21 -1.06 -6.93
CA ALA A 203 16.14 -0.13 -6.56
C ALA A 203 16.42 0.62 -5.26
N GLY A 204 16.89 -0.08 -4.22
CA GLY A 204 17.34 0.56 -2.98
C GLY A 204 18.42 1.60 -3.23
N GLY A 205 19.43 1.26 -4.06
CA GLY A 205 20.47 2.21 -4.48
C GLY A 205 19.90 3.44 -5.22
N LEU A 206 19.00 3.22 -6.19
CA LEU A 206 18.36 4.30 -6.94
C LEU A 206 17.57 5.26 -6.02
N LEU A 207 16.84 4.72 -5.05
CA LEU A 207 16.09 5.51 -4.08
C LEU A 207 17.02 6.34 -3.17
N LEU A 208 18.18 5.79 -2.78
CA LEU A 208 19.19 6.55 -2.04
C LEU A 208 19.81 7.66 -2.89
N VAL A 209 20.09 7.42 -4.17
CA VAL A 209 20.54 8.48 -5.09
C VAL A 209 19.47 9.57 -5.22
N ALA A 210 18.20 9.20 -5.33
CA ALA A 210 17.09 10.16 -5.35
C ALA A 210 17.02 10.99 -4.06
N SER A 211 17.27 10.36 -2.90
CA SER A 211 17.35 11.06 -1.61
C SER A 211 18.49 12.09 -1.57
N ILE A 212 19.68 11.71 -2.05
CA ILE A 212 20.83 12.62 -2.12
C ILE A 212 20.53 13.78 -3.08
N TYR A 213 19.96 13.49 -4.25
CA TYR A 213 19.56 14.50 -5.22
C TYR A 213 18.56 15.51 -4.62
N MET A 214 17.52 15.03 -3.93
CA MET A 214 16.56 15.90 -3.23
C MET A 214 17.21 16.74 -2.14
N SER A 215 18.18 16.18 -1.41
CA SER A 215 18.93 16.90 -0.37
C SER A 215 19.82 18.00 -0.96
N LEU A 216 20.51 17.73 -2.07
CA LEU A 216 21.33 18.71 -2.78
C LEU A 216 20.49 19.86 -3.34
N ARG A 217 19.31 19.55 -3.90
CA ARG A 217 18.34 20.56 -4.33
C ARG A 217 17.86 21.42 -3.17
N ALA A 218 17.60 20.81 -2.01
CA ALA A 218 17.18 21.53 -0.80
C ALA A 218 18.26 22.49 -0.27
N LEU A 219 19.54 22.15 -0.48
CA LEU A 219 20.68 23.00 -0.15
C LEU A 219 20.94 24.12 -1.19
N GLY A 220 20.22 24.12 -2.32
CA GLY A 220 20.38 25.11 -3.39
C GLY A 220 21.61 24.89 -4.28
N TRP A 221 22.19 23.68 -4.27
CA TRP A 221 23.36 23.34 -5.09
C TRP A 221 22.97 23.03 -6.54
N ILE A 222 21.69 22.75 -6.80
CA ILE A 222 21.10 22.38 -8.08
C ILE A 222 19.66 22.91 -8.12
#